data_AF-N6ZCV1-F1
#
_entry.id   AF-N6ZCV1-F1
#
_cell.length_a   1.000
_cell.length_b   1.000
_cell.length_c   1.000
_cell.angle_alpha   90.00
_cell.angle_beta   90.00
_cell.angle_gamma   90.00
#
_symmetry.space_group_name_H-M   'P 1'
#
loop_
_entity.id
_entity.type
_entity.pdbx_description
1 polymer ?
#
loop_
_entity_poly.entity_id
_entity_poly.type
_entity_poly.pdbx_seq_one_letter_code
_entity_poly.pdbx_strand_id
1 'polypeptide(L)'
;GGGRADAHSADAAHAPRVSGALAAHYAPRTPLRLVQSGLLAAEAAALAGEGSRVAVLAHGLPDPRDSRLIWQAMPADPAAYAQELYASLRTADMLDADFILVEALPDGPAWRAIADRLGRAAVGSGASPAG
;
A
#
# COMPACT_ATOMS: atom_id res chain seq x y z
N GLY A 1 12.68 45.84 -37.91
CA GLY A 1 11.70 45.65 -36.82
C GLY A 1 11.27 44.21 -36.88
N GLY A 2 11.53 43.39 -35.87
CA GLY A 2 10.84 43.42 -34.58
C GLY A 2 9.55 42.61 -34.78
N GLY A 3 9.36 41.41 -34.24
CA GLY A 3 9.77 40.85 -32.96
C GLY A 3 8.48 40.51 -32.18
N ARG A 4 8.45 39.34 -31.53
CA ARG A 4 7.41 38.73 -30.66
C ARG A 4 6.38 37.87 -31.39
N ALA A 5 5.98 36.70 -30.89
CA ALA A 5 6.36 35.98 -29.68
C ALA A 5 6.03 34.49 -29.87
N ASP A 6 7.00 33.63 -29.59
CA ASP A 6 6.78 32.24 -29.30
C ASP A 6 6.12 32.15 -27.92
N ALA A 7 4.84 31.75 -27.89
CA ALA A 7 4.12 31.48 -26.66
C ALA A 7 4.13 29.97 -26.40
N HIS A 8 4.75 29.62 -25.28
CA HIS A 8 4.68 28.32 -24.63
C HIS A 8 3.24 27.80 -24.51
N SER A 9 3.03 26.57 -24.96
CA SER A 9 1.98 25.70 -24.43
C SER A 9 2.64 24.42 -23.93
N ALA A 10 3.07 24.46 -22.67
CA ALA A 10 3.16 23.27 -21.85
C ALA A 10 1.74 22.96 -21.39
N ASP A 11 1.23 21.75 -21.61
CA ASP A 11 0.39 21.11 -20.60
C ASP A 11 0.30 19.58 -20.76
N ALA A 12 0.46 18.94 -19.61
CA ALA A 12 -0.08 17.65 -19.21
C ALA A 12 0.26 16.40 -20.04
N ALA A 13 1.38 15.79 -19.62
CA ALA A 13 1.39 14.45 -19.04
C ALA A 13 0.16 13.58 -19.38
N HIS A 14 0.26 12.83 -20.48
CA HIS A 14 -0.53 11.62 -20.66
C HIS A 14 -0.01 10.54 -19.69
N ALA A 15 -0.26 10.72 -18.39
CA ALA A 15 -0.29 9.61 -17.47
C ALA A 15 -1.55 8.78 -17.83
N PRO A 16 -1.41 7.46 -18.07
CA PRO A 16 -2.50 6.66 -18.63
C PRO A 16 -3.69 6.65 -17.67
N ARG A 17 -4.85 7.10 -18.18
CA ARG A 17 -6.15 7.06 -17.52
C ARG A 17 -6.66 5.63 -17.39
N VAL A 18 -6.02 4.77 -16.59
CA VAL A 18 -6.60 3.50 -16.10
C VAL A 18 -5.73 2.92 -14.98
N SER A 19 -5.70 3.56 -13.81
CA SER A 19 -5.20 2.90 -12.58
C SER A 19 -6.27 2.05 -11.89
N GLY A 20 -7.55 2.25 -12.23
CA GLY A 20 -8.68 1.57 -11.56
C GLY A 20 -9.05 0.20 -12.13
N ALA A 21 -8.84 -0.06 -13.43
CA ALA A 21 -9.26 -1.31 -14.07
C ALA A 21 -8.34 -2.50 -13.75
N LEU A 22 -7.04 -2.24 -13.50
CA LEU A 22 -6.08 -3.27 -13.10
C LEU A 22 -6.12 -3.56 -11.59
N ALA A 23 -6.67 -2.64 -10.78
CA ALA A 23 -6.67 -2.71 -9.32
C ALA A 23 -7.62 -3.80 -8.77
N ALA A 24 -8.69 -4.16 -9.49
CA ALA A 24 -9.69 -5.11 -9.01
C ALA A 24 -9.17 -6.55 -8.89
N HIS A 25 -8.10 -6.90 -9.63
CA HIS A 25 -7.53 -8.25 -9.69
C HIS A 25 -6.13 -8.37 -9.11
N TYR A 26 -5.59 -7.27 -8.56
CA TYR A 26 -4.22 -7.28 -8.06
C TYR A 26 -4.17 -7.92 -6.66
N ALA A 27 -3.43 -9.02 -6.56
CA ALA A 27 -2.92 -9.56 -5.30
C ALA A 27 -1.41 -9.25 -5.24
N PRO A 28 -0.90 -8.68 -4.13
CA PRO A 28 0.51 -8.37 -3.99
C PRO A 28 1.36 -9.63 -4.02
N ARG A 29 2.57 -9.55 -4.56
CA ARG A 29 3.49 -10.69 -4.58
C ARG A 29 4.06 -10.94 -3.20
N THR A 30 4.29 -9.88 -2.44
CA THR A 30 4.73 -9.99 -1.04
C THR A 30 3.59 -10.54 -0.16
N PRO A 31 3.87 -11.54 0.69
CA PRO A 31 2.91 -12.05 1.68
C PRO A 31 2.28 -10.94 2.51
N LEU A 32 0.96 -10.85 2.49
CA LEU A 32 0.18 -9.83 3.19
C LEU A 32 -0.56 -10.43 4.40
N ARG A 33 -0.53 -9.71 5.52
CA ARG A 33 -1.23 -10.07 6.76
C ARG A 33 -2.01 -8.89 7.32
N LEU A 34 -3.23 -9.15 7.79
CA LEU A 34 -4.00 -8.21 8.60
C LEU A 34 -3.67 -8.43 10.07
N VAL A 35 -3.25 -7.37 10.76
CA VAL A 35 -2.79 -7.44 12.16
C VAL A 35 -3.55 -6.41 12.99
N GLN A 36 -3.98 -6.79 14.18
CA GLN A 36 -4.65 -5.85 15.10
C GLN A 36 -3.71 -4.70 15.48
N SER A 37 -4.24 -3.48 15.58
CA SER A 37 -3.47 -2.26 15.88
C SER A 37 -2.56 -2.40 17.11
N GLY A 38 -3.05 -3.06 18.17
CA GLY A 38 -2.28 -3.28 19.40
C GLY A 38 -1.11 -4.28 19.28
N LEU A 39 -1.10 -5.11 18.24
CA LEU A 39 -0.05 -6.10 17.97
C LEU A 39 0.86 -5.69 16.81
N LEU A 40 0.43 -4.75 15.96
CA LEU A 40 1.09 -4.40 14.71
C LEU A 40 2.56 -4.03 14.88
N ALA A 41 2.87 -3.13 15.82
CA ALA A 41 4.24 -2.71 16.06
C ALA A 41 5.12 -3.84 16.61
N ALA A 42 4.57 -4.70 17.46
CA ALA A 42 5.30 -5.83 18.03
C ALA A 42 5.58 -6.91 16.96
N GLU A 43 4.61 -7.23 16.12
CA GLU A 43 4.78 -8.20 15.03
C GLU A 43 5.74 -7.68 13.96
N ALA A 44 5.64 -6.39 13.59
CA ALA A 44 6.59 -5.74 12.69
C ALA A 44 8.02 -5.81 13.24
N ALA A 45 8.22 -5.46 14.51
CA ALA A 45 9.53 -5.49 15.16
C ALA A 45 10.08 -6.92 15.28
N ALA A 46 9.23 -7.93 15.53
CA ALA A 46 9.66 -9.32 15.58
C ALA A 46 10.19 -9.80 14.22
N LEU A 47 9.42 -9.61 13.15
CA LEU A 47 9.84 -9.96 11.79
C LEU A 47 11.09 -9.20 11.34
N ALA A 48 11.18 -7.91 11.68
CA ALA A 48 12.37 -7.11 11.43
C ALA A 48 13.58 -7.64 12.22
N GLY A 49 13.40 -8.03 13.48
CA GLY A 49 14.43 -8.64 14.32
C GLY A 49 14.97 -9.96 13.76
N GLU A 50 14.13 -10.73 13.09
CA GLU A 50 14.50 -11.95 12.34
C GLU A 50 15.25 -11.67 11.03
N GLY A 51 15.36 -10.39 10.63
CA GLY A 51 16.09 -9.95 9.45
C GLY A 51 15.22 -9.62 8.24
N SER A 52 13.89 -9.74 8.36
CA SER A 52 12.96 -9.46 7.27
C SER A 52 12.77 -7.95 7.06
N ARG A 53 12.58 -7.53 5.81
CA ARG A 53 12.06 -6.21 5.46
C ARG A 53 10.55 -6.23 5.52
N VAL A 54 9.96 -5.31 6.28
CA VAL A 54 8.52 -5.31 6.55
C VAL A 54 7.93 -3.97 6.15
N ALA A 55 6.97 -3.98 5.24
CA ALA A 55 6.13 -2.83 4.95
C ALA A 55 4.93 -2.83 5.89
N VAL A 56 4.66 -1.71 6.55
CA VAL A 56 3.56 -1.55 7.51
C VAL A 56 2.61 -0.47 7.02
N LEU A 57 1.34 -0.83 6.81
CA LEU A 57 0.27 0.09 6.43
C LEU A 57 -0.63 0.34 7.65
N ALA A 58 -0.58 1.53 8.23
CA ALA A 58 -1.22 1.83 9.53
C ALA A 58 -1.81 3.25 9.62
N HIS A 59 -2.80 3.44 10.48
CA HIS A 59 -3.39 4.72 10.82
C HIS A 59 -2.57 5.44 11.90
N GLY A 60 -1.50 6.14 11.50
CA GLY A 60 -0.80 7.06 12.39
C GLY A 60 -0.14 6.42 13.63
N LEU A 61 0.06 5.09 13.63
CA LEU A 61 0.84 4.41 14.65
C LEU A 61 2.32 4.87 14.61
N PRO A 62 2.97 5.02 15.77
CA PRO A 62 4.35 5.48 15.83
C PRO A 62 5.29 4.45 15.19
N ASP A 63 6.07 4.91 14.22
CA ASP A 63 7.15 4.14 13.60
C ASP A 63 8.25 3.83 14.64
N PRO A 64 8.61 2.55 14.86
CA PRO A 64 9.72 2.15 15.72
C PRO A 64 11.09 2.68 15.26
N ARG A 65 11.19 3.25 14.05
CA ARG A 65 12.39 3.79 13.41
C ARG A 65 13.47 2.74 13.16
N ASP A 66 13.06 1.54 12.77
CA ASP A 66 13.99 0.50 12.30
C ASP A 66 14.16 0.61 10.78
N SER A 67 15.41 0.53 10.31
CA SER A 67 15.76 0.58 8.88
C SER A 67 15.12 -0.51 8.00
N ARG A 68 14.67 -1.62 8.61
CA ARG A 68 13.98 -2.73 7.94
C ARG A 68 12.47 -2.53 7.88
N LEU A 69 11.95 -1.57 8.63
CA LEU A 69 10.54 -1.21 8.64
C LEU A 69 10.29 -0.07 7.67
N ILE A 70 9.33 -0.26 6.78
CA ILE A 70 8.83 0.75 5.87
C ILE A 70 7.43 1.11 6.34
N TRP A 71 7.34 2.15 7.17
CA TRP A 71 6.06 2.58 7.73
C TRP A 71 5.35 3.54 6.78
N GLN A 72 4.13 3.21 6.40
CA GLN A 72 3.29 4.06 5.56
C GLN A 72 1.98 4.38 6.29
N ALA A 73 1.74 5.68 6.47
CA ALA A 73 0.50 6.17 7.04
C ALA A 73 -0.66 6.00 6.04
N MET A 74 -1.72 5.34 6.47
CA MET A 74 -2.95 5.17 5.69
C MET A 74 -4.03 6.15 6.13
N PRO A 75 -4.82 6.72 5.19
CA PRO A 75 -5.90 7.65 5.51
C PRO A 75 -6.94 7.04 6.45
N ALA A 76 -7.45 7.82 7.42
CA ALA A 76 -8.52 7.37 8.30
C ALA A 76 -9.91 7.35 7.63
N ASP A 77 -10.07 8.04 6.50
CA ASP A 77 -11.31 8.03 5.71
C ASP A 77 -11.38 6.77 4.82
N PRO A 78 -12.48 6.00 4.82
CA PRO A 78 -12.60 4.78 4.03
C PRO A 78 -12.44 4.99 2.52
N ALA A 79 -12.96 6.09 1.97
CA ALA A 79 -12.89 6.32 0.53
C ALA A 79 -11.45 6.65 0.11
N ALA A 80 -10.77 7.52 0.87
CA ALA A 80 -9.35 7.80 0.68
C ALA A 80 -8.49 6.54 0.88
N TYR A 81 -8.77 5.74 1.91
CA TYR A 81 -8.07 4.48 2.16
C TYR A 81 -8.17 3.54 0.96
N ALA A 82 -9.36 3.36 0.40
CA ALA A 82 -9.57 2.47 -0.75
C ALA A 82 -8.78 2.91 -2.00
N GLN A 83 -8.60 4.21 -2.21
CA GLN A 83 -7.81 4.75 -3.32
C GLN A 83 -6.32 4.53 -3.11
N GLU A 84 -5.84 4.76 -1.88
CA GLU A 84 -4.42 4.64 -1.54
C GLU A 84 -3.96 3.18 -1.41
N LEU A 85 -4.83 2.28 -0.94
CA LEU A 85 -4.48 0.88 -0.65
C LEU A 85 -3.66 0.21 -1.75
N TYR A 86 -4.12 0.26 -3.00
CA TYR A 86 -3.42 -0.39 -4.11
C TYR A 86 -2.14 0.31 -4.54
N ALA A 87 -2.00 1.61 -4.29
CA ALA A 87 -0.74 2.31 -4.48
C ALA A 87 0.26 1.86 -3.41
N SER A 88 -0.15 1.80 -2.14
CA SER A 88 0.67 1.33 -1.02
C SER A 88 1.15 -0.10 -1.20
N LEU A 89 0.27 -1.01 -1.60
CA LEU A 89 0.63 -2.41 -1.83
C LEU A 89 1.66 -2.57 -2.95
N ARG A 90 1.49 -1.85 -4.06
CA ARG A 90 2.46 -1.86 -5.17
C ARG A 90 3.80 -1.25 -4.76
N THR A 91 3.77 -0.17 -3.99
CA THR A 91 4.99 0.42 -3.42
C THR A 91 5.72 -0.58 -2.53
N ALA A 92 5.01 -1.32 -1.68
CA ALA A 92 5.62 -2.36 -0.85
C ALA A 92 6.26 -3.49 -1.69
N ASP A 93 5.57 -3.97 -2.73
CA ASP A 93 6.11 -4.96 -3.68
C ASP A 93 7.39 -4.42 -4.39
N MET A 94 7.43 -3.14 -4.75
CA MET A 94 8.60 -2.53 -5.42
C MET A 94 9.79 -2.30 -4.48
N LEU A 95 9.57 -2.31 -3.17
CA LEU A 95 10.62 -2.11 -2.16
C LEU A 95 11.25 -3.42 -1.69
N ASP A 96 10.93 -4.53 -2.36
CA ASP A 96 11.35 -5.89 -2.02
C ASP A 96 11.09 -6.19 -0.53
N ALA A 97 9.90 -5.82 -0.04
CA ALA A 97 9.47 -6.21 1.29
C ALA A 97 9.22 -7.72 1.34
N ASP A 98 9.66 -8.38 2.42
CA ASP A 98 9.39 -9.79 2.68
C ASP A 98 7.97 -10.00 3.21
N PHE A 99 7.43 -9.01 3.93
CA PHE A 99 6.07 -9.00 4.46
C PHE A 99 5.39 -7.65 4.32
N ILE A 100 4.09 -7.68 4.05
CA ILE A 100 3.19 -6.52 4.18
C ILE A 100 2.28 -6.77 5.37
N LEU A 101 2.40 -5.93 6.40
CA LEU A 101 1.47 -5.89 7.52
C LEU A 101 0.50 -4.74 7.32
N VAL A 102 -0.79 -5.03 7.34
CA VAL A 102 -1.86 -4.04 7.24
C VAL A 102 -2.60 -4.02 8.56
N GLU A 103 -2.78 -2.83 9.13
CA GLU A 103 -3.59 -2.66 10.32
C GLU A 103 -5.02 -3.15 10.06
N ALA A 104 -5.58 -3.87 11.03
CA ALA A 104 -6.96 -4.31 10.98
C ALA A 104 -7.90 -3.10 10.86
N LEU A 105 -8.79 -3.16 9.86
CA LEU A 105 -9.74 -2.10 9.60
C LEU A 105 -10.82 -2.04 10.70
N PRO A 106 -11.35 -0.84 11.02
CA PRO A 106 -12.47 -0.72 11.94
C PRO A 106 -13.70 -1.51 11.47
N ASP A 107 -14.46 -2.04 12.42
CA ASP A 107 -15.75 -2.66 12.12
C ASP A 107 -16.75 -1.62 11.62
N GLY A 108 -17.44 -1.93 10.52
CA GLY A 108 -18.51 -1.09 10.03
C GLY A 108 -18.85 -1.28 8.56
N PRO A 109 -20.04 -0.81 8.12
CA PRO A 109 -20.48 -0.96 6.74
C PRO A 109 -19.56 -0.23 5.75
N ALA A 110 -18.98 0.90 6.14
CA ALA A 110 -18.08 1.68 5.28
C ALA A 110 -16.76 0.95 4.97
N TRP A 111 -16.28 0.10 5.88
CA TRP A 111 -15.02 -0.64 5.75
C TRP A 111 -15.19 -2.03 5.15
N ARG A 112 -16.41 -2.58 5.16
CA ARG A 112 -16.69 -3.97 4.79
C ARG A 112 -16.23 -4.33 3.37
N ALA A 113 -16.44 -3.44 2.41
CA ALA A 113 -15.99 -3.64 1.03
C ALA A 113 -14.46 -3.61 0.89
N ILE A 114 -13.78 -2.83 1.73
CA ILE A 114 -12.32 -2.71 1.75
C ILE A 114 -11.71 -3.95 2.42
N ALA A 115 -12.27 -4.38 3.56
CA ALA A 115 -11.87 -5.60 4.27
C ALA A 115 -12.01 -6.85 3.39
N ASP A 116 -13.12 -6.96 2.64
CA ASP A 116 -13.35 -8.05 1.69
C ASP A 116 -12.29 -8.07 0.56
N ARG A 117 -11.92 -6.90 0.01
CA ARG A 117 -10.84 -6.78 -0.98
C ARG A 117 -9.47 -7.13 -0.40
N LEU A 118 -9.17 -6.65 0.80
CA LEU A 118 -7.93 -6.96 1.52
C LEU A 118 -7.82 -8.45 1.85
N GLY A 119 -8.91 -9.09 2.27
CA GLY A 119 -8.96 -10.52 2.53
C GLY A 119 -8.63 -11.34 1.27
N ARG A 120 -9.21 -10.97 0.12
CA ARG A 120 -8.84 -11.60 -1.16
C ARG A 120 -7.38 -11.36 -1.54
N ALA A 121 -6.88 -10.14 -1.37
CA ALA A 121 -5.49 -9.82 -1.64
C ALA A 121 -4.54 -10.62 -0.73
N ALA A 122 -4.88 -10.79 0.55
CA ALA A 122 -4.12 -11.61 1.50
C ALA A 122 -4.06 -13.09 1.07
N VAL A 123 -5.21 -13.68 0.71
CA VAL A 123 -5.27 -15.08 0.26
C VAL A 123 -4.51 -15.30 -1.04
N GLY A 124 -4.52 -14.32 -1.96
CA GLY A 124 -3.77 -14.37 -3.20
C GLY A 124 -2.31 -13.95 -3.08
N SER A 125 -1.87 -13.45 -1.91
CA SER A 125 -0.52 -12.93 -1.71
C SER A 125 0.51 -14.02 -1.51
N GLY A 126 1.78 -13.73 -1.77
CA GLY A 126 2.86 -14.71 -1.60
C GLY A 126 2.82 -15.84 -2.63
N ALA A 127 1.91 -15.80 -3.61
CA ALA A 127 1.92 -16.69 -4.75
C ALA A 127 3.11 -16.29 -5.65
N SER A 128 4.27 -16.90 -5.40
CA SER A 128 5.35 -16.89 -6.39
C SER A 128 4.79 -17.37 -7.73
N PRO A 129 5.02 -16.67 -8.86
CA PRO A 129 4.84 -17.32 -10.14
C PRO A 129 5.79 -18.51 -10.13
N ALA A 130 5.25 -19.73 -10.15
CA ALA A 130 6.05 -20.94 -10.26
C ALA A 130 6.99 -20.77 -11.46
N GLY A 131 8.28 -20.66 -11.17
CA GLY A 131 9.38 -20.62 -12.13
C GLY A 131 10.30 -21.78 -11.84
#